data_AF-Q5WC63-F1
#
_entry.id   AF-Q5WC63-F1
#
_cell.length_a   1.000
_cell.length_b   1.000
_cell.length_c   1.000
_cell.angle_alpha   90.00
_cell.angle_beta   90.00
_cell.angle_gamma   90.00
#
_symmetry.space_group_name_H-M   'P 1'
#
loop_
_entity.id
_entity.type
_entity.pdbx_description
1 polymer ?
#
loop_
_entity_poly.entity_id
_entity_poly.type
_entity_poly.pdbx_seq_one_letter_code
_entity_poly.pdbx_strand_id
1 'polypeptide(L)'
;MKQFKAAHAGAKYYKNHEYMARCLATEGLHIKKDYSLVDTAIDDLNKLGLDFKVAEVAEEAANFAEKEGNDKLTLKYLKTAYKARLFQNTLGDDQQ
;
A
#
# COMPACT_ATOMS: atom_id res chain seq x y z
N MET A 1 9.74 -16.40 -2.04
CA MET A 1 8.45 -16.67 -2.73
C MET A 1 7.49 -17.58 -1.95
N LYS A 2 7.92 -18.71 -1.36
CA LYS A 2 7.04 -19.61 -0.58
C LYS A 2 6.31 -18.91 0.58
N GLN A 3 7.03 -18.07 1.35
CA GLN A 3 6.47 -17.32 2.48
C GLN A 3 5.44 -16.28 2.04
N PHE A 4 5.72 -15.51 0.98
CA PHE A 4 4.76 -14.54 0.41
C PHE A 4 3.44 -15.21 0.00
N LYS A 5 3.51 -16.35 -0.72
CA LYS A 5 2.32 -17.11 -1.11
C LYS A 5 1.50 -17.58 0.10
N ALA A 6 2.17 -18.03 1.16
CA ALA A 6 1.50 -18.43 2.40
C ALA A 6 0.84 -17.23 3.12
N ALA A 7 1.53 -16.08 3.20
CA ALA A 7 0.99 -14.86 3.79
C ALA A 7 -0.27 -14.37 3.03
N HIS A 8 -0.21 -14.30 1.70
CA HIS A 8 -1.34 -13.89 0.87
C HIS A 8 -2.52 -14.88 0.99
N ALA A 9 -2.25 -16.20 0.99
CA ALA A 9 -3.28 -17.21 1.20
C ALA A 9 -3.94 -17.09 2.59
N GLY A 10 -3.15 -16.82 3.63
CA GLY A 10 -3.63 -16.57 4.99
C GLY A 10 -4.51 -15.32 5.07
N ALA A 11 -4.07 -14.21 4.48
CA ALA A 11 -4.84 -12.97 4.42
C ALA A 11 -6.23 -13.20 3.77
N LYS A 12 -6.25 -13.95 2.67
CA LYS A 12 -7.49 -14.33 1.99
C LYS A 12 -8.38 -15.25 2.83
N TYR A 13 -7.79 -16.24 3.49
CA TYR A 13 -8.53 -17.17 4.37
C TYR A 13 -9.22 -16.44 5.52
N TYR A 14 -8.52 -15.51 6.17
CA TYR A 14 -9.05 -14.72 7.28
C TYR A 14 -9.83 -13.48 6.84
N LYS A 15 -10.00 -13.25 5.52
CA LYS A 15 -10.64 -12.05 4.96
C LYS A 15 -10.05 -10.74 5.48
N ASN A 16 -8.75 -10.72 5.76
CA ASN A 16 -8.06 -9.53 6.21
C ASN A 16 -7.76 -8.62 5.01
N HIS A 17 -8.68 -7.71 4.72
CA HIS A 17 -8.61 -6.84 3.54
C HIS A 17 -7.42 -5.88 3.56
N GLU A 18 -7.06 -5.33 4.73
CA GLU A 18 -5.84 -4.52 4.86
C GLU A 18 -4.61 -5.34 4.44
N TYR A 19 -4.47 -6.55 4.99
CA TYR A 19 -3.29 -7.35 4.74
C TYR A 19 -3.23 -7.89 3.31
N MET A 20 -4.39 -8.15 2.69
CA MET A 20 -4.48 -8.44 1.26
C MET A 20 -3.97 -7.26 0.40
N ALA A 21 -4.39 -6.02 0.70
CA ALA A 21 -3.90 -4.85 -0.03
C ALA A 21 -2.39 -4.66 0.14
N ARG A 22 -1.85 -4.88 1.34
CA ARG A 22 -0.39 -4.84 1.59
C ARG A 22 0.37 -5.95 0.85
N CYS A 23 -0.21 -7.14 0.71
CA CYS A 23 0.37 -8.21 -0.12
C CYS A 23 0.44 -7.77 -1.59
N LEU A 24 -0.60 -7.07 -2.08
CA LEU A 24 -0.65 -6.58 -3.46
C LEU A 24 0.41 -5.50 -3.72
N ALA A 25 0.57 -4.55 -2.80
CA ALA A 25 1.64 -3.55 -2.87
C ALA A 25 3.04 -4.20 -2.86
N THR A 26 3.23 -5.19 -1.97
CA THR A 26 4.48 -5.97 -1.90
C THR A 26 4.77 -6.70 -3.22
N GLU A 27 3.75 -7.29 -3.82
CA GLU A 27 3.89 -7.97 -5.12
C GLU A 27 4.26 -6.99 -6.23
N GLY A 28 3.61 -5.82 -6.25
CA GLY A 28 3.89 -4.73 -7.18
C GLY A 28 5.34 -4.26 -7.09
N LEU A 29 5.81 -3.89 -5.90
CA LEU A 29 7.13 -3.28 -5.71
C LEU A 29 8.28 -4.29 -5.78
N HIS A 30 8.15 -5.43 -5.10
CA HIS A 30 9.30 -6.31 -4.85
C HIS A 30 9.35 -7.55 -5.74
N ILE A 31 8.26 -7.91 -6.41
CA ILE A 31 8.17 -9.16 -7.19
C ILE A 31 7.98 -8.87 -8.68
N LYS A 32 6.95 -8.10 -9.04
CA LYS A 32 6.55 -7.88 -10.43
C LYS A 32 7.07 -6.57 -11.03
N LYS A 33 7.47 -5.61 -10.20
CA LYS A 33 7.79 -4.23 -10.60
C LYS A 33 6.65 -3.57 -11.38
N ASP A 34 5.43 -3.79 -10.89
CA ASP A 34 4.19 -3.33 -11.50
C ASP A 34 3.47 -2.38 -10.56
N TYR A 35 3.61 -1.08 -10.81
CA TYR A 35 3.01 -0.01 -10.02
C TYR A 35 1.47 0.02 -10.13
N SER A 36 0.85 -0.64 -11.11
CA SER A 36 -0.61 -0.74 -11.17
C SER A 36 -1.18 -1.59 -10.01
N LEU A 37 -0.40 -2.55 -9.51
CA LEU A 37 -0.75 -3.32 -8.32
C LEU A 37 -0.68 -2.46 -7.04
N VAL A 38 0.29 -1.54 -6.99
CA VAL A 38 0.41 -0.56 -5.90
C VAL A 38 -0.77 0.40 -5.92
N ASP A 39 -1.16 0.89 -7.11
CA ASP A 39 -2.33 1.74 -7.28
C ASP A 39 -3.61 1.03 -6.81
N THR A 40 -3.78 -0.23 -7.20
CA THR A 40 -4.92 -1.06 -6.75
C THR A 40 -4.92 -1.24 -5.24
N ALA A 41 -3.75 -1.47 -4.62
CA ALA A 41 -3.63 -1.60 -3.17
C ALA A 41 -4.02 -0.31 -2.45
N ILE A 42 -3.58 0.84 -2.96
CA ILE A 42 -3.93 2.17 -2.45
C ILE A 42 -5.45 2.40 -2.55
N ASP A 43 -6.06 2.07 -3.69
CA ASP A 43 -7.50 2.23 -3.88
C ASP A 43 -8.31 1.34 -2.93
N ASP A 44 -7.86 0.11 -2.70
CA ASP A 44 -8.54 -0.80 -1.76
C ASP A 44 -8.42 -0.32 -0.31
N LEU A 45 -7.25 0.18 0.10
CA LEU A 45 -7.07 0.78 1.43
C LEU A 45 -7.90 2.06 1.61
N ASN A 46 -8.00 2.90 0.58
CA ASN A 46 -8.85 4.09 0.57
C ASN A 46 -10.33 3.73 0.77
N LYS A 47 -10.83 2.70 0.08
CA LYS A 47 -12.24 2.23 0.24
C LYS A 47 -12.53 1.75 1.66
N LEU A 48 -11.52 1.29 2.40
CA LEU A 48 -11.62 0.85 3.78
C LEU A 48 -11.45 2.00 4.80
N GLY A 49 -11.15 3.22 4.35
CA GLY A 49 -10.87 4.36 5.23
C GLY A 49 -9.54 4.23 6.00
N LEU A 50 -8.61 3.42 5.52
CA LEU A 50 -7.34 3.14 6.19
C LEU A 50 -6.25 4.14 5.76
N ASP A 51 -6.47 5.42 6.04
CA ASP A 51 -5.61 6.53 5.60
C ASP A 51 -4.15 6.35 6.03
N PHE A 52 -3.91 5.85 7.24
CA PHE A 52 -2.56 5.54 7.71
C PHE A 52 -1.86 4.52 6.80
N LYS A 53 -2.56 3.47 6.38
CA LYS A 53 -2.01 2.43 5.51
C LYS A 53 -1.80 2.92 4.09
N VAL A 54 -2.70 3.79 3.60
CA VAL A 54 -2.52 4.48 2.32
C VAL A 54 -1.23 5.31 2.34
N ALA A 55 -0.98 6.05 3.43
CA ALA A 55 0.23 6.83 3.59
C ALA A 55 1.51 5.97 3.58
N GLU A 56 1.53 4.88 4.35
CA GLU A 56 2.68 3.96 4.42
C GLU A 56 2.98 3.32 3.05
N VAL A 57 1.96 2.78 2.37
CA VAL A 57 2.12 2.12 1.06
C VAL A 57 2.58 3.11 -0.01
N ALA A 58 1.99 4.31 -0.03
CA ALA A 58 2.37 5.34 -0.99
C ALA A 58 3.81 5.84 -0.74
N GLU A 59 4.23 6.03 0.51
CA GLU A 59 5.60 6.45 0.80
C GLU A 59 6.63 5.39 0.41
N GLU A 60 6.35 4.10 0.66
CA GLU A 60 7.21 3.03 0.18
C GLU A 60 7.34 3.03 -1.34
N ALA A 61 6.21 3.17 -2.05
CA ALA A 61 6.19 3.23 -3.51
C ALA A 61 6.95 4.44 -4.08
N ALA A 62 6.85 5.60 -3.42
CA ALA A 62 7.63 6.78 -3.77
C ALA A 62 9.15 6.52 -3.65
N ASN A 63 9.57 5.89 -2.55
CA ASN A 63 10.98 5.55 -2.33
C ASN A 63 11.52 4.54 -3.37
N PHE A 64 10.67 3.61 -3.82
CA PHE A 64 11.03 2.70 -4.91
C PHE A 64 11.18 3.44 -6.24
N ALA A 65 10.20 4.27 -6.59
CA ALA A 65 10.22 5.03 -7.84
C ALA A 65 11.40 6.03 -7.89
N GLU A 66 11.74 6.65 -6.76
CA GLU A 66 12.89 7.57 -6.65
C GLU A 66 14.20 6.85 -6.95
N LYS A 67 14.41 5.66 -6.38
CA LYS A 67 15.61 4.83 -6.65
C LYS A 67 15.71 4.39 -8.12
N GLU A 68 14.58 4.31 -8.82
CA GLU A 68 14.51 4.00 -10.26
C GLU A 68 14.65 5.25 -11.14
N GLY A 69 14.76 6.45 -10.57
CA GLY A 69 14.80 7.72 -11.31
C GLY A 69 13.47 8.10 -11.95
N ASN A 70 12.36 7.56 -11.44
CA ASN A 70 11.02 7.81 -11.98
C ASN A 70 10.30 8.93 -11.23
N ASP A 71 10.75 10.17 -11.45
CA ASP A 71 10.25 11.36 -10.76
C ASP A 71 8.73 11.54 -10.85
N LYS A 72 8.12 11.11 -11.96
CA LYS A 72 6.67 11.19 -12.14
C LYS A 72 5.93 10.30 -11.15
N LEU A 73 6.38 9.06 -10.96
CA LEU A 73 5.79 8.14 -10.00
C LEU A 73 6.13 8.55 -8.57
N THR A 74 7.37 8.98 -8.31
CA THR A 74 7.78 9.53 -7.01
C THR A 74 6.84 10.65 -6.58
N LEU A 75 6.64 11.67 -7.42
CA LEU A 75 5.77 12.80 -7.10
C LEU A 75 4.31 12.38 -6.92
N LYS A 76 3.81 11.45 -7.75
CA LYS A 76 2.46 10.91 -7.61
C LYS A 76 2.27 10.31 -6.22
N TYR A 77 3.15 9.40 -5.82
CA TYR A 77 3.00 8.69 -4.56
C TYR A 77 3.28 9.56 -3.33
N LEU A 78 4.23 10.50 -3.40
CA LEU A 78 4.42 11.50 -2.34
C LEU A 78 3.16 12.36 -2.13
N LYS A 79 2.49 12.78 -3.21
CA LYS A 79 1.22 13.52 -3.11
C LYS A 79 0.11 12.66 -2.50
N THR A 80 0.04 11.38 -2.83
CA THR A 80 -0.92 10.45 -2.22
C THR A 80 -0.65 10.29 -0.72
N ALA A 81 0.60 10.02 -0.34
CA ALA A 81 0.98 9.89 1.07
C ALA A 81 0.68 11.15 1.88
N TYR A 82 1.02 12.33 1.32
CA TYR A 82 0.73 13.61 1.94
C TYR A 82 -0.77 13.83 2.16
N LYS A 83 -1.61 13.54 1.15
CA LYS A 83 -3.06 13.65 1.28
C LYS A 83 -3.61 12.73 2.36
N ALA A 84 -3.18 11.47 2.40
CA ALA A 84 -3.64 10.51 3.40
C ALA A 84 -3.26 10.95 4.83
N ARG A 85 -2.06 11.53 5.01
CA ARG A 85 -1.63 12.09 6.31
C ARG A 85 -2.50 13.24 6.82
N LEU A 86 -3.11 14.04 5.94
CA LEU A 86 -4.05 15.09 6.34
C LEU A 86 -5.32 14.54 6.98
N PHE A 87 -5.67 13.28 6.68
CA PHE A 87 -6.87 12.60 7.15
C PHE A 87 -6.57 11.45 8.11
N GLN A 88 -5.32 11.30 8.57
CA GLN A 88 -4.86 10.18 9.41
C GLN A 88 -5.52 10.11 10.81
N ASN A 89 -6.41 11.04 11.15
CA ASN A 89 -7.19 11.01 12.39
C ASN A 89 -8.29 9.93 12.39
N THR A 90 -8.46 9.19 11.29
CA THR A 90 -9.23 7.94 11.26
C THR A 90 -8.42 6.85 11.97
N LEU A 91 -8.58 6.81 13.30
CA LEU A 91 -7.94 5.86 14.22
C LEU A 91 -8.04 4.41 13.68
N GLY A 92 -6.93 3.68 13.71
CA GLY A 92 -6.96 2.22 13.54
C GLY A 92 -7.84 1.62 14.63
N ASP A 93 -8.55 0.53 14.30
CA ASP A 93 -9.62 -0.14 15.07
C ASP A 93 -9.29 -0.40 16.57
N ASP A 94 -8.02 -0.27 16.99
CA ASP A 94 -7.50 -0.54 18.35
C ASP A 94 -7.03 0.70 19.13
N GLN A 95 -7.19 1.93 18.64
CA GLN A 95 -6.81 3.14 19.39
C GLN A 95 -8.06 3.86 19.93
N GLN A 96 -8.41 3.56 21.19
CA GLN A 96 -9.30 4.37 22.04
C GLN A 96 -8.55 5.49 22.74
#